data_AF-A0A5N4ADV4-F1
#
_entry.id   AF-A0A5N4ADV4-F1
#
_cell.length_a   1.000
_cell.length_b   1.000
_cell.length_c   1.000
_cell.angle_alpha   90.00
_cell.angle_beta   90.00
_cell.angle_gamma   90.00
#
_symmetry.space_group_name_H-M   'P 1'
#
loop_
_entity.id
_entity.type
_entity.pdbx_description
1 polymer ?
#
loop_
_entity_poly.entity_id
_entity_poly.type
_entity_poly.pdbx_seq_one_letter_code
_entity_poly.pdbx_strand_id
1 'polypeptide(L)'
;YSATPIVAPQHVRGLDVARLTGRHFPVLVPDTPKSKNPLRRCIVCSQTKLAPKKRKESRYMCKDCDVGLCVVPCFATYHTMSKF
;
A
#
# COMPACT_ATOMS: atom_id res chain seq x y z
N TYR A 1 -31.80 -18.85 -3.64
CA TYR A 1 -30.52 -18.47 -4.27
C TYR A 1 -30.20 -17.05 -3.86
N SER A 2 -29.64 -16.91 -2.67
CA SER A 2 -29.48 -15.64 -1.97
C SER A 2 -28.31 -14.86 -2.56
N ALA A 3 -28.57 -13.67 -3.10
CA ALA A 3 -27.55 -12.77 -3.62
C ALA A 3 -26.64 -12.29 -2.48
N THR A 4 -25.33 -12.49 -2.60
CA THR A 4 -24.32 -11.91 -1.72
C THR A 4 -24.23 -10.40 -1.96
N PRO A 5 -24.29 -9.54 -0.92
CA PRO A 5 -24.13 -8.11 -1.13
C PRO A 5 -22.67 -7.81 -1.54
N ILE A 6 -22.53 -7.06 -2.63
CA ILE A 6 -21.27 -6.47 -3.09
C ILE A 6 -20.91 -5.35 -2.11
N VAL A 7 -20.09 -5.65 -1.11
CA VAL A 7 -19.57 -4.65 -0.17
C VAL A 7 -18.51 -3.83 -0.90
N ALA A 8 -18.87 -2.61 -1.31
CA ALA A 8 -17.90 -1.60 -1.74
C ALA A 8 -16.89 -1.34 -0.62
N PRO A 9 -15.60 -1.09 -0.90
CA PRO A 9 -14.63 -0.79 0.14
C PRO A 9 -14.99 0.58 0.71
N GLN A 10 -15.64 0.55 1.87
CA GLN A 10 -15.96 1.74 2.63
C GLN A 10 -14.64 2.40 3.02
N HIS A 11 -14.43 3.63 2.56
CA HIS A 11 -13.36 4.50 3.02
C HIS A 11 -13.70 4.93 4.46
N VAL A 12 -13.51 4.01 5.41
CA VAL A 12 -13.75 4.28 6.83
C VAL A 12 -12.63 5.20 7.33
N ARG A 13 -13.00 6.42 7.71
CA ARG A 13 -12.11 7.48 8.24
C ARG A 13 -11.48 7.14 9.60
N GLY A 14 -11.48 5.86 10.00
CA GLY A 14 -10.79 5.31 11.18
C GLY A 14 -9.58 4.41 10.84
N LEU A 15 -9.32 4.11 9.57
CA LEU A 15 -8.19 3.25 9.13
C LEU A 15 -6.82 3.96 9.15
N ASP A 16 -6.78 5.28 9.21
CA ASP A 16 -5.52 6.06 9.19
C ASP A 16 -4.67 5.84 10.43
N VAL A 17 -5.31 5.56 11.58
CA VAL A 17 -4.59 5.29 12.83
C VAL A 17 -3.85 3.96 12.75
N ALA A 18 -4.50 2.91 12.24
CA ALA A 18 -3.90 1.58 12.16
C ALA A 18 -2.68 1.53 11.22
N ARG A 19 -2.68 2.32 10.15
CA ARG A 19 -1.50 2.50 9.29
C ARG A 19 -0.30 3.04 10.08
N LEU A 20 -0.53 3.98 11.00
CA LEU A 20 0.50 4.70 11.74
C LEU A 20 0.95 4.00 13.03
N THR A 21 0.07 3.21 13.67
CA THR A 21 0.35 2.57 14.97
C THR A 21 0.42 1.05 14.90
N GLY A 22 -0.04 0.44 13.82
CA GLY A 22 0.00 -1.00 13.60
C GLY A 22 1.40 -1.53 13.32
N ARG A 23 1.59 -2.82 13.57
CA ARG A 23 2.83 -3.55 13.22
C ARG A 23 2.74 -4.04 11.78
N HIS A 24 3.22 -3.22 10.86
CA HIS A 24 3.24 -3.54 9.44
C HIS A 24 4.62 -4.06 9.04
N PHE A 25 4.65 -5.13 8.23
CA PHE A 25 5.90 -5.69 7.70
C PHE A 25 5.87 -5.71 6.17
N PRO A 26 6.99 -5.39 5.50
CA PRO A 26 7.06 -5.48 4.05
C PRO A 26 7.01 -6.95 3.63
N VAL A 27 6.12 -7.26 2.70
CA VAL A 27 6.02 -8.58 2.06
C VAL A 27 6.23 -8.45 0.57
N LEU A 28 6.62 -9.55 -0.09
CA LEU A 28 6.65 -9.59 -1.55
C LEU A 28 5.23 -9.56 -2.13
N VAL A 29 5.07 -8.90 -3.27
CA VAL A 29 3.82 -8.98 -4.03
C VAL A 29 3.66 -10.43 -4.51
N PRO A 30 2.53 -11.09 -4.21
CA PRO A 30 2.31 -12.48 -4.58
C PRO A 30 2.23 -12.63 -6.09
N ASP A 31 2.76 -13.74 -6.60
CA ASP A 31 2.67 -14.06 -8.01
C ASP A 31 1.21 -14.20 -8.46
N THR A 32 0.96 -13.84 -9.72
CA THR A 32 -0.34 -14.04 -10.35
C THR A 32 -0.16 -15.05 -11.49
N PRO A 33 -1.22 -15.78 -11.89
CA PRO A 33 -1.13 -16.69 -13.04
C PRO A 33 -0.70 -15.98 -14.34
N LYS A 34 -0.82 -14.65 -14.39
CA LYS A 34 -0.44 -13.81 -15.54
C LYS A 34 1.00 -13.28 -15.48
N SER A 35 1.64 -13.24 -14.31
CA SER A 35 2.97 -12.65 -14.15
C SER A 35 3.69 -13.23 -12.92
N LYS A 36 4.91 -13.72 -13.15
CA LYS A 36 5.86 -14.10 -12.10
C LYS A 36 6.65 -12.85 -11.71
N ASN A 37 6.59 -12.44 -10.45
CA ASN A 37 7.12 -11.18 -9.90
C ASN A 37 6.35 -9.92 -10.33
N PRO A 38 5.04 -9.82 -10.03
CA PRO A 38 4.30 -8.60 -10.26
C PRO A 38 4.87 -7.44 -9.43
N LEU A 39 4.82 -6.26 -10.01
CA LEU A 39 5.25 -5.02 -9.40
C LEU A 39 4.03 -4.17 -9.03
N ARG A 40 4.09 -3.51 -7.87
CA ARG A 40 3.07 -2.55 -7.43
C ARG A 40 3.67 -1.15 -7.42
N ARG A 41 2.85 -0.15 -7.75
CA ARG A 41 3.26 1.25 -7.72
C ARG A 41 3.45 1.73 -6.27
N CYS A 42 4.58 2.38 -5.99
CA CYS A 42 4.83 2.97 -4.68
C CYS A 42 3.94 4.20 -4.45
N ILE A 43 3.04 4.14 -3.45
CA ILE A 43 2.12 5.24 -3.17
C ILE A 43 2.87 6.50 -2.73
N VAL A 44 3.88 6.36 -1.87
CA VAL A 44 4.70 7.48 -1.37
C VAL A 44 5.40 8.19 -2.53
N CYS A 45 6.13 7.47 -3.39
CA CYS A 45 6.81 8.12 -4.52
C CYS A 45 5.84 8.76 -5.52
N SER A 46 4.65 8.18 -5.69
CA SER A 46 3.68 8.65 -6.70
C SER A 46 2.80 9.80 -6.23
N GLN A 47 2.55 9.90 -4.92
CA GLN A 47 1.62 10.87 -4.33
C GLN A 47 2.29 11.88 -3.39
N THR A 48 3.61 11.76 -3.17
CA THR A 48 4.35 12.72 -2.33
C THR A 48 4.15 14.16 -2.80
N LYS A 49 3.98 15.05 -1.82
CA LYS A 49 3.99 16.51 -2.03
C LYS A 49 5.32 17.15 -1.59
N LEU A 50 6.19 16.37 -0.95
CA LEU A 50 7.45 16.83 -0.37
C LEU A 50 8.61 16.80 -1.37
N ALA A 51 8.50 15.94 -2.39
CA ALA A 51 9.52 15.73 -3.40
C ALA A 51 8.89 15.66 -4.81
N PRO A 52 9.68 15.79 -5.89
CA PRO A 52 9.18 15.56 -7.24
C PRO A 52 8.57 14.15 -7.36
N LYS A 53 7.35 14.09 -7.89
CA LYS A 53 6.62 12.82 -8.06
C LYS A 53 7.41 11.90 -8.98
N LYS A 54 7.69 10.70 -8.50
CA LYS A 54 8.38 9.67 -9.27
C LYS A 54 7.49 8.43 -9.40
N ARG A 55 7.30 7.95 -10.62
CA ARG A 55 6.80 6.58 -10.81
C ARG A 55 7.91 5.62 -10.41
N LYS A 56 7.72 4.96 -9.28
CA LYS A 56 8.56 3.85 -8.84
C LYS A 56 7.69 2.65 -8.58
N GLU A 57 8.10 1.54 -9.16
CA GLU A 57 7.49 0.23 -8.96
C GLU A 57 8.29 -0.52 -7.90
N SER A 58 7.59 -1.30 -7.08
CA SER A 58 8.16 -2.08 -5.99
C SER A 58 7.66 -3.50 -6.06
N ARG A 59 8.58 -4.42 -5.79
CA ARG A 59 8.25 -5.84 -5.53
C ARG A 59 7.70 -6.07 -4.13
N TYR A 60 7.67 -5.04 -3.30
CA TYR A 60 7.23 -5.11 -1.92
C TYR A 60 5.93 -4.33 -1.73
N MET A 61 5.09 -4.85 -0.85
CA MET A 61 3.82 -4.26 -0.44
C MET A 61 3.63 -4.40 1.07
N CYS A 62 2.78 -3.56 1.64
CA CYS A 62 2.18 -3.84 2.94
C CYS A 62 0.89 -4.64 2.67
N LYS A 63 0.79 -5.87 3.21
CA LYS A 63 -0.41 -6.70 3.03
C LYS A 63 -1.61 -6.14 3.79
N ASP A 64 -1.39 -5.64 5.00
CA ASP A 64 -2.44 -5.12 5.87
C ASP A 64 -3.05 -3.83 5.34
N CYS A 65 -2.26 -2.99 4.66
CA CYS A 65 -2.74 -1.77 4.01
C CYS A 65 -3.04 -1.94 2.51
N ASP A 66 -2.77 -3.10 1.91
CA ASP A 66 -2.87 -3.41 0.47
C ASP A 66 -2.24 -2.34 -0.46
N VAL A 67 -1.10 -1.76 -0.05
CA VAL A 67 -0.38 -0.74 -0.84
C VAL A 67 1.01 -1.20 -1.25
N GLY A 68 1.40 -0.82 -2.47
CA GLY A 68 2.78 -0.94 -2.93
C GLY A 68 3.67 0.10 -2.28
N LEU A 69 4.81 -0.32 -1.73
CA LEU A 69 5.76 0.55 -1.03
C LEU A 69 7.18 0.11 -1.34
N CYS A 70 8.10 1.05 -1.55
CA CYS A 70 9.52 0.72 -1.53
C CYS A 70 9.93 0.30 -0.12
N VAL A 71 10.73 -0.76 0.01
CA VAL A 71 11.21 -1.27 1.32
C VAL A 71 11.82 -0.16 2.15
N VAL A 72 12.69 0.65 1.54
CA VAL A 72 13.31 1.83 2.16
C VAL A 72 13.34 2.97 1.12
N PRO A 73 13.09 4.24 1.51
CA PRO A 73 12.60 4.71 2.81
C PRO A 73 11.07 4.70 2.94
N CYS A 74 10.36 4.46 1.84
CA CYS A 74 8.92 4.71 1.73
C CYS A 74 8.06 3.90 2.71
N PHE A 75 8.45 2.66 3.05
CA PHE A 75 7.70 1.85 4.00
C PHE A 75 7.62 2.53 5.36
N ALA A 76 8.77 2.99 5.88
CA ALA A 76 8.81 3.75 7.13
C ALA A 76 7.99 5.03 7.03
N THR A 77 8.19 5.84 5.98
CA THR A 77 7.44 7.10 5.78
C THR A 77 5.93 6.88 5.77
N TYR A 78 5.46 5.84 5.08
CA TYR A 78 4.04 5.49 5.00
C TYR A 78 3.48 4.92 6.30
N HIS A 79 4.30 4.48 7.26
CA HIS A 79 3.81 3.97 8.54
C HIS A 79 4.13 4.89 9.72
N THR A 80 4.79 6.04 9.49
CA THR A 80 5.11 7.00 10.55
C THR A 80 4.55 8.40 10.31
N MET A 81 4.36 8.82 9.05
CA MET A 81 3.93 10.18 8.74
C MET A 81 2.47 10.23 8.31
N SER A 82 1.71 11.17 8.88
CA SER A 82 0.33 11.45 8.46
C SER A 82 0.26 12.08 7.06
N LYS A 83 1.33 12.75 6.63
CA LYS A 83 1.47 13.36 5.31
C LYS A 83 2.84 13.01 4.74
N PHE A 84 2.89 12.51 3.52
CA PHE A 84 4.10 12.09 2.81
C PHE A 84 4.11 12.60 1.37
#